data_AF-A0A9W7NGI1-F1
#
_entry.id   AF-A0A9W7NGI1-F1
#
_cell.length_a   1.000
_cell.length_b   1.000
_cell.length_c   1.000
_cell.angle_alpha   90.00
_cell.angle_beta   90.00
_cell.angle_gamma   90.00
#
_symmetry.space_group_name_H-M   'P 1'
#
loop_
_entity.id
_entity.type
_entity.pdbx_description
1 polymer ?
#
loop_
_entity_poly.entity_id
_entity_poly.type
_entity_poly.pdbx_seq_one_letter_code
_entity_poly.pdbx_strand_id
1 'polypeptide(L)'
;MLKTTALAALGLLTLSGAASAGDHHRAQAFQPSSPQALMAVVEAGGGTVTGTVSTVAATSFVLSDGEKEIPVTSHHFLPDGIQSGDQITVVGNIRQGGIRADQIIRQDGTSFGRDASPDRPRHYADND
;
A
#
# COMPACT_ATOMS: atom_id res chain seq x y z
N MET A 1 -51.41 18.47 -32.61
CA MET A 1 -49.95 18.74 -32.53
C MET A 1 -49.30 17.37 -32.27
N LEU A 2 -48.85 16.62 -33.29
CA LEU A 2 -47.48 16.58 -33.86
C LEU A 2 -46.40 16.52 -32.74
N LYS A 3 -45.43 15.61 -32.65
CA LYS A 3 -44.99 14.36 -33.31
C LYS A 3 -43.88 13.77 -32.42
N THR A 4 -43.58 12.50 -32.60
CA THR A 4 -42.59 11.64 -31.91
C THR A 4 -41.12 12.10 -31.96
N THR A 5 -40.33 11.56 -31.00
CA THR A 5 -38.88 11.21 -30.99
C THR A 5 -37.79 12.30 -31.00
N ALA A 6 -36.86 12.21 -30.03
CA ALA A 6 -35.41 12.30 -30.27
C ALA A 6 -34.60 11.63 -29.14
N LEU A 7 -33.76 10.66 -29.51
CA LEU A 7 -32.62 10.16 -28.73
C LEU A 7 -31.56 11.25 -28.59
N ALA A 8 -30.83 11.27 -27.47
CA ALA A 8 -29.45 11.74 -27.45
C ALA A 8 -28.64 10.93 -26.43
N ALA A 9 -27.87 9.97 -26.93
CA ALA A 9 -26.75 9.37 -26.22
C ALA A 9 -25.62 10.39 -26.16
N LEU A 10 -25.04 10.61 -24.97
CA LEU A 10 -23.79 11.34 -24.80
C LEU A 10 -22.80 10.38 -24.15
N GLY A 11 -22.02 9.73 -25.00
CA GLY A 11 -20.78 9.09 -24.59
C GLY A 11 -19.68 10.12 -24.39
N LEU A 12 -18.69 9.75 -23.57
CA LEU A 12 -17.28 10.07 -23.78
C LEU A 12 -16.47 9.05 -22.97
N LEU A 13 -16.05 7.98 -23.66
CA LEU A 13 -14.91 7.17 -23.27
C LEU A 13 -13.66 8.05 -23.40
N THR A 14 -13.00 8.33 -22.28
CA THR A 14 -11.60 8.76 -22.29
C THR A 14 -10.78 7.74 -21.53
N LEU A 15 -10.56 6.58 -22.16
CA LEU A 15 -9.33 5.83 -21.95
C LEU A 15 -8.23 6.57 -22.71
N SER A 16 -7.29 7.19 -22.01
CA SER A 16 -5.89 7.42 -22.43
C SER A 16 -5.17 8.28 -21.40
N GLY A 17 -4.57 7.62 -20.42
CA GLY A 17 -3.44 8.14 -19.65
C GLY A 17 -2.25 7.23 -19.87
N ALA A 18 -1.68 7.24 -21.08
CA ALA A 18 -0.40 6.61 -21.33
C ALA A 18 0.69 7.42 -20.63
N ALA A 19 1.13 6.99 -19.46
CA ALA A 19 2.40 7.42 -18.90
C ALA A 19 3.51 6.58 -19.57
N SER A 20 3.89 7.00 -20.77
CA SER A 20 5.22 6.70 -21.30
C SER A 20 6.19 7.63 -20.58
N ALA A 21 6.96 7.08 -19.65
CA ALA A 21 8.09 7.76 -19.04
C ALA A 21 9.24 6.74 -18.92
N GLY A 22 10.14 6.81 -19.90
CA GLY A 22 11.56 6.50 -19.82
C GLY A 22 11.97 5.18 -19.17
N ASP A 23 12.48 4.28 -20.00
CA ASP A 23 13.58 3.41 -19.59
C ASP A 23 14.69 4.24 -18.91
N HIS A 24 15.41 3.55 -18.01
CA HIS A 24 16.71 3.90 -17.41
C HIS A 24 16.72 4.23 -15.90
N HIS A 25 16.94 3.13 -15.17
CA HIS A 25 17.64 3.02 -13.88
C HIS A 25 16.83 3.24 -12.58
N ARG A 26 16.77 2.14 -11.83
CA ARG A 26 16.41 2.01 -10.41
C ARG A 26 14.90 1.91 -10.17
N ALA A 27 14.49 0.73 -9.72
CA ALA A 27 13.20 0.46 -9.10
C ALA A 27 12.90 1.52 -8.03
N GLN A 28 12.24 2.60 -8.43
CA GLN A 28 11.68 3.59 -7.56
C GLN A 28 10.37 2.98 -7.10
N ALA A 29 10.32 2.57 -5.83
CA ALA A 29 9.12 2.07 -5.19
C ALA A 29 7.98 3.03 -5.52
N PHE A 30 6.98 2.55 -6.27
CA PHE A 30 5.72 3.26 -6.45
C PHE A 30 5.10 3.38 -5.07
N GLN A 31 5.33 4.51 -4.40
CA GLN A 31 4.72 4.82 -3.13
C GLN A 31 3.49 5.66 -3.43
N PRO A 32 2.28 5.07 -3.46
CA PRO A 32 1.06 5.80 -3.73
C PRO A 32 0.85 6.90 -2.68
N SER A 33 0.37 8.06 -3.10
CA SER A 33 0.13 9.23 -2.24
C SER A 33 -1.10 9.10 -1.33
N SER A 34 -1.82 7.97 -1.39
CA SER A 34 -3.01 7.68 -0.58
C SER A 34 -3.11 6.17 -0.29
N PRO A 35 -3.73 5.77 0.83
CA PRO A 35 -4.02 4.36 1.09
C PRO A 35 -4.76 3.72 -0.09
N GLN A 36 -4.23 2.60 -0.57
CA GLN A 36 -4.82 1.81 -1.65
C GLN A 36 -5.67 0.67 -1.08
N ALA A 37 -6.67 0.23 -1.85
CA ALA A 37 -7.37 -1.01 -1.57
C ALA A 37 -6.38 -2.18 -1.56
N LEU A 38 -6.59 -3.16 -0.69
CA LEU A 38 -5.64 -4.26 -0.48
C LEU A 38 -5.38 -5.02 -1.77
N MET A 39 -6.41 -5.24 -2.60
CA MET A 39 -6.25 -5.94 -3.88
C MET A 39 -5.36 -5.17 -4.87
N ALA A 40 -5.43 -3.84 -4.90
CA ALA A 40 -4.55 -3.03 -5.73
C ALA A 40 -3.08 -3.13 -5.28
N VAL A 41 -2.84 -3.20 -3.97
CA VAL A 41 -1.50 -3.44 -3.39
C VAL A 41 -0.98 -4.84 -3.74
N VAL A 42 -1.87 -5.84 -3.74
CA VAL A 42 -1.54 -7.21 -4.14
C VAL A 42 -1.13 -7.28 -5.61
N GLU A 43 -1.93 -6.69 -6.50
CA GLU A 43 -1.67 -6.66 -7.95
C GLU A 43 -0.40 -5.89 -8.31
N ALA A 44 -0.13 -4.79 -7.61
CA ALA A 44 1.10 -4.01 -7.77
C ALA A 44 2.34 -4.68 -7.18
N GLY A 45 2.18 -5.76 -6.40
CA GLY A 45 3.28 -6.45 -5.71
C GLY A 45 3.84 -5.70 -4.50
N GLY A 46 3.17 -4.63 -4.06
CA GLY A 46 3.58 -3.76 -2.95
C GLY A 46 2.87 -2.42 -3.00
N GLY A 47 2.91 -1.67 -1.89
CA GLY A 47 2.23 -0.39 -1.78
C GLY A 47 1.93 0.02 -0.34
N THR A 48 1.02 0.98 -0.21
CA THR A 48 0.55 1.49 1.08
C THR A 48 -0.92 1.13 1.26
N VAL A 49 -1.26 0.40 2.32
CA VAL A 49 -2.62 0.01 2.66
C VAL A 49 -2.95 0.52 4.06
N THR A 50 -4.17 0.98 4.27
CA THR A 50 -4.69 1.26 5.61
C THR A 50 -5.80 0.29 5.91
N GLY A 51 -5.78 -0.31 7.10
CA GLY A 51 -6.75 -1.30 7.48
C GLY A 51 -6.85 -1.48 8.99
N THR A 52 -7.77 -2.33 9.38
CA THR A 52 -7.99 -2.74 10.76
C THR A 52 -7.19 -3.99 11.06
N VAL A 53 -6.46 -3.97 12.16
CA VAL A 53 -5.70 -5.12 12.63
C VAL A 53 -6.64 -6.18 13.19
N SER A 54 -6.43 -7.42 12.80
CA SER A 54 -6.97 -8.61 13.44
C SER A 54 -5.82 -9.58 13.73
N THR A 55 -6.05 -10.55 14.63
CA THR A 55 -5.11 -11.63 15.00
C THR A 55 -3.65 -11.20 15.11
N VAL A 56 -3.22 -10.74 16.29
CA VAL A 56 -1.84 -10.29 16.52
C VAL A 56 -0.97 -11.43 17.07
N ALA A 57 0.22 -11.57 16.52
CA ALA A 57 1.30 -12.44 16.98
C ALA A 57 2.60 -11.64 17.14
N ALA A 58 3.68 -12.30 17.59
CA ALA A 58 4.91 -11.61 17.97
C ALA A 58 5.56 -10.76 16.85
N THR A 59 5.48 -11.22 15.59
CA THR A 59 6.10 -10.56 14.42
C THR A 59 5.12 -10.40 13.25
N SER A 60 3.84 -10.69 13.47
CA SER A 60 2.85 -10.69 12.39
C SER A 60 1.46 -10.36 12.91
N PHE A 61 0.62 -9.84 12.04
CA PHE A 61 -0.80 -9.65 12.28
C PHE A 61 -1.57 -9.82 10.98
N VAL A 62 -2.89 -9.86 11.05
CA VAL A 62 -3.76 -9.82 9.86
C VAL A 62 -4.30 -8.40 9.69
N LEU A 63 -4.29 -7.88 8.47
CA LEU A 63 -4.84 -6.57 8.16
C LEU A 63 -6.08 -6.73 7.28
N SER A 64 -7.17 -6.08 7.67
CA SER A 64 -8.40 -6.02 6.87
C SER A 64 -8.68 -4.62 6.37
N ASP A 65 -9.02 -4.47 5.10
CA ASP A 65 -9.54 -3.22 4.53
C ASP A 65 -11.09 -3.13 4.60
N GLY A 66 -11.74 -4.09 5.28
CA GLY A 66 -13.20 -4.20 5.40
C GLY A 66 -13.83 -5.16 4.39
N GLU A 67 -13.12 -5.50 3.30
CA GLU A 67 -13.59 -6.48 2.30
C GLU A 67 -12.71 -7.71 2.22
N LYS A 68 -11.40 -7.52 2.40
CA LYS A 68 -10.37 -8.56 2.32
C LYS A 68 -9.51 -8.56 3.57
N GLU A 69 -8.76 -9.64 3.72
CA GLU A 69 -7.78 -9.83 4.78
C GLU A 69 -6.44 -10.28 4.17
N ILE A 70 -5.33 -9.81 4.75
CA ILE A 70 -3.99 -10.26 4.35
C ILE A 70 -3.09 -10.37 5.58
N PRO A 71 -2.27 -11.43 5.69
CA PRO A 71 -1.25 -11.48 6.71
C PRO A 71 -0.17 -10.43 6.42
N VAL A 72 0.20 -9.69 7.44
CA VAL A 72 1.30 -8.73 7.46
C VAL A 72 2.39 -9.27 8.36
N THR A 73 3.61 -9.35 7.83
CA THR A 73 4.80 -9.80 8.55
C THR A 73 5.78 -8.65 8.70
N SER A 74 6.27 -8.45 9.92
CA SER A 74 7.34 -7.51 10.23
C SER A 74 8.67 -8.24 10.28
N HIS A 75 9.73 -7.50 9.98
CA HIS A 75 11.12 -7.96 10.13
C HIS A 75 11.56 -8.19 11.57
N HIS A 76 11.00 -7.40 12.47
CA HIS A 76 11.32 -7.40 13.88
C HIS A 76 10.04 -7.63 14.67
N PHE A 77 10.18 -7.85 15.97
CA PHE A 77 9.03 -7.88 16.87
C PHE A 77 8.16 -6.66 16.64
N LEU A 78 6.84 -6.89 16.61
CA LEU A 78 5.90 -5.78 16.57
C LEU A 78 6.11 -4.94 17.83
N PRO A 79 6.13 -3.61 17.70
CA PRO A 79 6.21 -2.74 18.86
C PRO A 79 5.00 -2.99 19.76
N ASP A 80 5.22 -2.89 21.07
CA ASP A 80 4.14 -3.00 22.04
C ASP A 80 3.04 -1.98 21.71
N GLY A 81 1.79 -2.43 21.88
CA GLY A 81 0.61 -1.59 21.68
C GLY A 81 -0.07 -1.68 20.31
N ILE A 82 0.34 -2.58 19.41
CA ILE A 82 -0.52 -2.98 18.28
C ILE A 82 -1.50 -4.03 18.78
N GLN A 83 -2.80 -3.75 18.67
CA GLN A 83 -3.87 -4.62 19.13
C GLN A 83 -4.91 -4.86 18.04
N SER A 84 -5.70 -5.92 18.22
CA SER A 84 -6.85 -6.18 17.36
C SER A 84 -7.84 -5.02 17.47
N GLY A 85 -8.34 -4.55 16.33
CA GLY A 85 -9.21 -3.38 16.22
C GLY A 85 -8.47 -2.08 15.93
N ASP A 86 -7.15 -2.05 16.04
CA ASP A 86 -6.37 -0.84 15.70
C ASP A 86 -6.46 -0.58 14.21
N GLN A 87 -6.64 0.69 13.84
CA GLN A 87 -6.46 1.12 12.46
C GLN A 87 -5.00 1.49 12.25
N ILE A 88 -4.36 0.90 11.25
CA ILE A 88 -2.95 1.19 10.93
C ILE A 88 -2.74 1.29 9.44
N THR A 89 -1.71 2.03 9.06
CA THR A 89 -1.21 2.11 7.70
C THR A 89 0.06 1.27 7.59
N VAL A 90 0.11 0.39 6.59
CA VAL A 90 1.25 -0.47 6.31
C VAL A 90 1.82 -0.13 4.95
N VAL A 91 3.13 0.11 4.89
CA VAL A 91 3.90 0.23 3.66
C VAL A 91 4.76 -1.03 3.53
N GLY A 92 4.68 -1.69 2.39
CA GLY A 92 5.48 -2.89 2.19
C GLY A 92 5.29 -3.55 0.84
N ASN A 93 5.88 -4.72 0.72
CA ASN A 93 5.91 -5.49 -0.51
C ASN A 93 5.21 -6.84 -0.32
N ILE A 94 4.56 -7.34 -1.37
CA ILE A 94 3.93 -8.65 -1.34
C ILE A 94 4.99 -9.74 -1.42
N ARG A 95 5.00 -10.63 -0.43
CA ARG A 95 5.90 -11.79 -0.35
C ARG A 95 5.15 -12.97 0.24
N GLN A 96 5.25 -14.14 -0.40
CA GLN A 96 4.66 -15.39 0.09
C GLN A 96 3.14 -15.30 0.40
N GLY A 97 2.39 -14.52 -0.36
CA GLY A 97 0.94 -14.35 -0.16
C GLY A 97 0.54 -13.40 0.98
N GLY A 98 1.50 -12.71 1.61
CA GLY A 98 1.27 -11.67 2.60
C GLY A 98 2.00 -10.38 2.27
N ILE A 99 1.75 -9.34 3.06
CA ILE A 99 2.55 -8.11 3.03
C ILE A 99 3.74 -8.34 3.95
N ARG A 100 4.94 -8.10 3.44
CA ARG A 100 6.12 -7.90 4.26
C ARG A 100 6.28 -6.42 4.49
N ALA A 101 6.03 -5.99 5.73
CA ALA A 101 6.03 -4.59 6.10
C ALA A 101 7.47 -4.05 6.15
N ASP A 102 7.70 -3.00 5.38
CA ASP A 102 8.91 -2.18 5.46
C ASP A 102 8.69 -1.02 6.45
N GLN A 103 7.45 -0.54 6.56
CA GLN A 103 7.01 0.44 7.55
C GLN A 103 5.57 0.16 8.03
N ILE A 104 5.32 0.36 9.31
CA ILE A 104 4.00 0.31 9.95
C ILE A 104 3.79 1.66 10.65
N ILE A 105 2.66 2.31 10.39
CA ILE A 105 2.32 3.64 10.89
C ILE A 105 0.99 3.54 11.64
N ARG A 106 0.98 3.93 12.92
CA ARG A 106 -0.23 3.99 13.74
C ARG A 106 -1.05 5.26 13.44
N GLN A 107 -2.29 5.31 13.94
CA GLN A 107 -3.12 6.53 13.84
C GLN A 107 -2.50 7.76 14.50
N ASP A 108 -1.71 7.57 15.56
CA ASP A 108 -0.99 8.66 16.24
C ASP A 108 0.22 9.19 15.44
N GLY A 109 0.50 8.60 14.26
CA GLY A 109 1.61 8.96 13.38
C GLY A 109 2.93 8.26 13.74
N THR A 110 2.97 7.48 14.82
CA THR A 110 4.18 6.74 15.21
C THR A 110 4.46 5.66 14.17
N SER A 111 5.68 5.66 13.64
CA SER A 111 6.11 4.71 12.62
C SER A 111 7.18 3.75 13.12
N PHE A 112 7.14 2.51 12.63
CA PHE A 112 8.02 1.41 13.00
C PHE A 112 8.42 0.63 11.75
N GLY A 113 9.54 -0.08 11.83
CA GLY A 113 10.05 -0.89 10.72
C GLY A 113 11.37 -0.37 10.18
N ARG A 114 11.79 -0.94 9.05
CA ARG A 114 13.09 -0.67 8.42
C ARG A 114 13.25 0.81 8.04
N ASP A 115 12.19 1.37 7.47
CA ASP A 115 12.22 2.71 6.88
C ASP A 115 11.69 3.80 7.84
N ALA A 116 11.30 3.42 9.06
CA ALA A 116 10.85 4.35 10.10
C ALA A 116 11.98 5.17 10.74
N SER A 117 13.25 4.76 10.57
CA SER A 117 14.41 5.49 11.07
C SER A 117 15.01 6.37 9.97
N PRO A 118 14.93 7.71 10.07
CA PRO A 118 15.59 8.62 9.12
C PRO A 118 17.13 8.58 9.22
N ASP A 119 17.68 8.05 10.31
CA ASP A 119 19.12 8.08 10.64
C ASP A 119 19.95 6.88 10.17
N ARG A 120 19.46 6.06 9.23
CA ARG A 120 20.36 5.12 8.53
C ARG A 120 20.95 5.82 7.31
N PRO A 121 22.25 6.17 7.33
CA PRO A 121 22.92 6.56 6.09
C PRO A 121 22.72 5.39 5.13
N ARG A 122 22.06 5.66 4.01
CA ARG A 122 22.15 4.78 2.86
C ARG A 122 23.63 4.81 2.49
N HIS A 123 24.39 3.81 2.92
CA HIS A 123 25.74 3.59 2.45
C HIS A 123 25.64 3.40 0.94
N TYR A 124 25.76 4.50 0.20
CA TYR A 124 26.24 4.46 -1.16
C TYR A 124 27.65 3.89 -1.04
N ALA A 125 27.78 2.62 -1.42
CA ALA A 125 29.07 2.10 -1.77
C ALA A 125 29.51 2.90 -2.99
N ASP A 126 30.32 3.93 -2.75
CA ASP A 126 31.23 4.46 -3.75
C ASP A 126 32.14 3.27 -4.12
N ASN A 127 31.86 2.67 -5.28
CA ASN A 127 32.82 1.78 -5.91
C ASN A 127 33.71 2.69 -6.75
N ASP A 128 34.94 2.90 -6.26
CA ASP A 128 36.08 3.43 -7.01
C ASP A 128 36.41 2.56 -8.24
#